data_AF-A0A9E5QC07-F1
#
_entry.id   AF-A0A9E5QC07-F1
#
_cell.length_a   1.000
_cell.length_b   1.000
_cell.length_c   1.000
_cell.angle_alpha   90.00
_cell.angle_beta   90.00
_cell.angle_gamma   90.00
#
_symmetry.space_group_name_H-M   'P 1'
#
loop_
_entity.id
_entity.type
_entity.pdbx_description
1 polymer ?
#
loop_
_entity_poly.entity_id
_entity_poly.type
_entity_poly.pdbx_seq_one_letter_code
_entity_poly.pdbx_strand_id
1 'polypeptide(L)'
;MNTFTPPDATVGALEVGIIGYFSQRDVIDFAGLIQPDVARVMGEDATYKDTTLYAIDEYHPEYIVLYSGHYPHIEQYLEDQMCQVSQFFPKENFGSSFDLVIYSCPW
;
A
#
# COMPACT_ATOMS: atom_id res chain seq x y z
N MET A 1 -3.73 19.13 -9.38
CA MET A 1 -4.45 19.82 -8.29
C MET A 1 -4.27 21.34 -8.31
N ASN A 2 -3.05 21.87 -8.43
CA ASN A 2 -2.74 23.29 -8.20
C ASN A 2 -3.33 24.33 -9.19
N THR A 3 -3.98 23.92 -10.28
CA THR A 3 -4.64 24.82 -11.25
C THR A 3 -6.17 24.78 -11.19
N PHE A 4 -6.76 24.01 -10.25
CA PHE A 4 -8.19 23.69 -10.26
C PHE A 4 -8.94 23.97 -8.94
N THR A 5 -8.33 24.65 -7.96
CA THR A 5 -8.99 24.98 -6.67
C THR A 5 -8.72 26.43 -6.23
N PRO A 6 -9.69 27.11 -5.58
CA PRO A 6 -9.53 28.48 -5.06
C PRO A 6 -8.44 28.65 -3.98
N PRO A 7 -7.92 29.88 -3.76
CA PRO A 7 -6.78 30.15 -2.88
C PRO A 7 -7.03 29.90 -1.38
N ASP A 8 -8.28 29.94 -0.94
CA ASP A 8 -8.74 29.79 0.45
C ASP A 8 -9.40 28.44 0.72
N ALA A 9 -9.39 27.53 -0.26
CA ALA A 9 -9.98 26.21 -0.11
C ALA A 9 -9.15 25.35 0.86
N THR A 10 -9.78 24.85 1.91
CA THR A 10 -9.19 23.83 2.80
C THR A 10 -9.33 22.46 2.15
N VAL A 11 -8.23 21.71 2.02
CA VAL A 11 -8.22 20.35 1.47
C VAL A 11 -7.65 19.41 2.54
N GLY A 12 -8.46 18.47 3.02
CA GLY A 12 -8.01 17.39 3.89
C GLY A 12 -7.77 16.11 3.09
N ALA A 13 -6.64 15.44 3.31
CA ALA A 13 -6.34 14.12 2.76
C ALA A 13 -5.49 13.34 3.75
N LEU A 14 -5.89 12.10 4.07
CA LEU A 14 -5.30 11.32 5.16
C LEU A 14 -4.51 10.09 4.68
N GLU A 15 -5.00 9.27 3.74
CA GLU A 15 -4.31 8.07 3.23
C GLU A 15 -5.10 7.45 2.05
N VAL A 16 -4.49 6.50 1.31
CA VAL A 16 -4.95 5.61 0.20
C VAL A 16 -5.99 6.13 -0.81
N GLY A 17 -7.10 6.73 -0.36
CA GLY A 17 -8.17 7.25 -1.21
C GLY A 17 -7.70 8.31 -2.22
N ILE A 18 -6.63 9.06 -1.95
CA ILE A 18 -6.05 9.99 -2.93
C ILE A 18 -5.35 9.24 -4.07
N ILE A 19 -4.68 8.12 -3.78
CA ILE A 19 -4.02 7.28 -4.78
C ILE A 19 -5.09 6.64 -5.66
N GLY A 20 -6.13 6.04 -5.07
CA GLY A 20 -7.25 5.48 -5.83
C GLY A 20 -7.96 6.51 -6.70
N TYR A 21 -8.27 7.70 -6.15
CA TYR A 21 -8.96 8.76 -6.88
C TYR A 21 -8.17 9.26 -8.11
N PHE A 22 -6.87 9.49 -7.98
CA PHE A 22 -6.04 9.98 -9.09
C PHE A 22 -5.59 8.89 -10.06
N SER A 23 -5.37 7.67 -9.58
CA SER A 23 -4.95 6.55 -10.43
C SER A 23 -6.11 5.93 -11.21
N GLN A 24 -7.36 6.11 -10.75
CA GLN A 24 -8.53 5.38 -11.24
C GLN A 24 -8.33 3.86 -11.17
N ARG A 25 -7.65 3.40 -10.11
CA ARG A 25 -7.41 1.99 -9.82
C ARG A 25 -8.09 1.60 -8.53
N ASP A 26 -8.48 0.34 -8.43
CA ASP A 26 -8.86 -0.25 -7.15
C ASP A 26 -7.64 -0.30 -6.23
N VAL A 27 -7.81 0.21 -5.02
CA VAL A 27 -6.75 0.22 -4.01
C VAL A 27 -7.25 -0.51 -2.78
N ILE A 28 -6.46 -1.48 -2.34
CA ILE A 28 -6.70 -2.23 -1.11
C ILE A 28 -5.89 -1.54 0.00
N ASP A 29 -6.56 -1.14 1.07
CA ASP A 29 -5.90 -0.54 2.23
C ASP A 29 -5.65 -1.63 3.30
N PHE A 30 -4.36 -1.91 3.50
CA PHE A 30 -3.88 -2.96 4.40
C PHE A 30 -4.00 -2.59 5.89
N ALA A 31 -4.30 -1.33 6.22
CA ALA A 31 -4.66 -0.92 7.57
C ALA A 31 -6.15 -1.17 7.89
N GLY A 32 -6.98 -1.37 6.86
CA GLY A 32 -8.41 -1.62 7.00
C GLY A 32 -9.25 -0.40 7.34
N LEU A 33 -8.72 0.82 7.22
CA LEU A 33 -9.48 2.05 7.47
C LEU A 33 -10.68 2.19 6.53
N ILE A 34 -10.58 1.67 5.30
CA ILE A 34 -11.68 1.64 4.33
C ILE A 34 -12.12 0.23 3.89
N GLN A 35 -11.49 -0.83 4.43
CA GLN A 35 -11.85 -2.24 4.20
C GLN A 35 -12.31 -2.87 5.52
N PRO A 36 -13.62 -2.99 5.77
CA PRO A 36 -14.15 -3.46 7.06
C PRO A 36 -13.71 -4.87 7.44
N ASP A 37 -13.45 -5.74 6.47
CA ASP A 37 -12.95 -7.09 6.67
C ASP A 37 -11.47 -7.13 7.07
N VAL A 38 -10.62 -6.30 6.45
CA VAL A 38 -9.23 -6.09 6.90
C VAL A 38 -9.21 -5.52 8.31
N ALA A 39 -10.08 -4.55 8.62
CA ALA A 39 -10.21 -4.00 9.98
C ALA A 39 -10.58 -5.05 11.03
N ARG A 40 -11.38 -6.07 10.67
CA ARG A 40 -11.73 -7.16 11.60
C ARG A 40 -10.54 -8.01 11.99
N VAL A 41 -9.51 -8.07 11.15
CA VAL A 41 -8.25 -8.76 11.47
C VAL A 41 -7.41 -7.93 12.45
N MET A 42 -7.57 -6.61 12.47
CA MET A 42 -6.92 -5.71 13.42
C MET A 42 -7.56 -5.78 14.82
N GLY A 43 -7.29 -6.87 15.55
CA GLY A 43 -7.63 -7.05 16.96
C GLY A 43 -6.56 -6.51 17.93
N GLU A 44 -6.75 -6.68 19.24
CA GLU A 44 -5.84 -6.15 20.28
C GLU A 44 -4.39 -6.67 20.17
N ASP A 45 -4.22 -7.90 19.68
CA ASP A 45 -2.91 -8.56 19.52
C ASP A 45 -2.39 -8.56 18.07
N ALA A 46 -3.16 -8.00 17.13
CA ALA A 46 -2.80 -7.99 15.72
C ALA A 46 -1.80 -6.88 15.39
N THR A 47 -0.98 -7.14 14.40
CA THR A 47 -0.02 -6.16 13.85
C THR A 47 -0.41 -5.80 12.42
N TYR A 48 0.13 -4.67 11.92
CA TYR A 48 0.03 -4.31 10.50
C TYR A 48 0.51 -5.41 9.55
N LYS A 49 1.44 -6.27 10.00
CA LYS A 49 1.87 -7.42 9.21
C LYS A 49 0.72 -8.41 9.02
N ASP A 50 -0.05 -8.67 10.07
CA ASP A 50 -1.13 -9.66 10.04
C ASP A 50 -2.29 -9.21 9.15
N THR A 51 -2.65 -7.92 9.22
CA THR A 51 -3.66 -7.34 8.31
C THR A 51 -3.17 -7.24 6.88
N THR A 52 -1.87 -6.98 6.65
CA THR A 52 -1.27 -6.98 5.31
C THR A 52 -1.29 -8.37 4.68
N LEU A 53 -0.88 -9.41 5.43
CA LEU A 53 -0.92 -10.79 4.93
C LEU A 53 -2.35 -11.22 4.63
N TYR A 54 -3.29 -10.94 5.54
CA TYR A 54 -4.70 -11.19 5.28
C TYR A 54 -5.20 -10.49 4.01
N ALA A 55 -4.87 -9.21 3.83
CA ALA A 55 -5.32 -8.46 2.66
C ALA A 55 -4.72 -8.99 1.35
N ILE A 56 -3.46 -9.45 1.37
CA ILE A 56 -2.83 -10.08 0.20
C ILE A 56 -3.52 -11.40 -0.12
N ASP A 57 -3.77 -12.24 0.89
CA ASP A 57 -4.38 -13.57 0.73
C ASP A 57 -5.86 -13.51 0.35
N GLU A 58 -6.61 -12.51 0.83
CA GLU A 58 -8.02 -12.35 0.51
C GLU A 58 -8.19 -11.74 -0.89
N TYR A 59 -7.49 -10.63 -1.16
CA TYR A 59 -7.77 -9.82 -2.33
C TYR A 59 -6.92 -10.14 -3.54
N HIS A 60 -5.78 -10.80 -3.37
CA HIS A 60 -4.85 -11.10 -4.46
C HIS A 60 -4.57 -9.86 -5.35
N PRO A 61 -3.83 -8.86 -4.85
CA PRO A 61 -3.56 -7.62 -5.58
C PRO A 61 -2.42 -7.75 -6.60
N GLU A 62 -2.68 -7.59 -7.91
CA GLU A 62 -1.69 -7.79 -8.99
C GLU A 62 -0.39 -6.99 -8.80
N TYR A 63 -0.49 -5.86 -8.09
CA TYR A 63 0.62 -5.01 -7.71
C TYR A 63 0.59 -4.70 -6.21
N ILE A 64 1.73 -4.87 -5.56
CA ILE A 64 1.90 -4.61 -4.12
C ILE A 64 3.01 -3.58 -3.93
N VAL A 65 2.72 -2.53 -3.17
CA VAL A 65 3.67 -1.44 -2.87
C VAL A 65 4.09 -1.53 -1.40
N LEU A 66 5.40 -1.59 -1.14
CA LEU A 66 5.97 -1.67 0.21
C LEU A 66 7.13 -0.69 0.40
N TYR A 67 7.45 -0.40 1.66
CA TYR A 67 8.76 0.15 2.01
C TYR A 67 9.80 -0.98 1.97
N SER A 68 10.81 -0.83 1.13
CA SER A 68 11.83 -1.86 0.94
C SER A 68 12.60 -2.14 2.23
N GLY A 69 12.67 -3.41 2.64
CA GLY A 69 13.39 -3.88 3.83
C GLY A 69 12.66 -3.67 5.15
N HIS A 70 11.46 -3.08 5.16
CA HIS A 70 10.70 -2.83 6.39
C HIS A 70 9.84 -4.01 6.81
N TYR A 71 9.48 -4.89 5.87
CA TYR A 71 8.64 -6.04 6.12
C TYR A 71 9.28 -7.30 5.54
N PRO A 72 10.46 -7.73 6.06
CA PRO A 72 11.23 -8.83 5.47
C PRO A 72 10.43 -10.14 5.39
N HIS A 73 9.51 -10.39 6.32
CA HIS A 73 8.63 -11.56 6.27
C HIS A 73 7.59 -11.49 5.16
N ILE A 74 7.07 -10.30 4.85
CA ILE A 74 6.12 -10.10 3.74
C ILE A 74 6.89 -10.16 2.43
N GLU A 75 8.04 -9.51 2.33
CA GLU A 75 8.90 -9.57 1.14
C GLU A 75 9.29 -11.02 0.81
N GLN A 76 9.71 -11.81 1.81
CA GLN A 76 9.95 -13.24 1.63
C GLN A 76 8.70 -14.00 1.19
N TYR A 77 7.54 -13.72 1.80
CA TYR A 77 6.28 -14.34 1.40
C TYR A 77 5.95 -14.07 -0.07
N LEU A 78 6.14 -12.83 -0.54
CA LEU A 78 5.92 -12.46 -1.95
C LEU A 78 6.91 -13.16 -2.90
N GLU A 79 8.17 -13.31 -2.50
CA GLU A 79 9.15 -14.09 -3.25
C GLU A 79 8.74 -15.56 -3.36
N ASP A 80 8.24 -16.16 -2.27
CA ASP A 80 7.74 -17.53 -2.24
C ASP A 80 6.51 -17.71 -3.16
N GLN A 81 5.69 -16.66 -3.32
CA GLN A 81 4.57 -16.60 -4.29
C GLN A 81 5.02 -16.23 -5.71
N MET A 82 6.32 -16.25 -6.00
CA MET A 82 6.89 -15.89 -7.31
C MET A 82 6.63 -14.45 -7.77
N CYS A 83 6.25 -13.53 -6.88
CA CYS A 83 6.14 -12.12 -7.21
C CYS A 83 7.51 -11.54 -7.59
N GLN A 84 7.52 -10.64 -8.57
CA GLN A 84 8.74 -10.02 -9.09
C GLN A 84 8.74 -8.52 -8.81
N VAL A 85 9.91 -7.95 -8.52
CA VAL A 85 10.04 -6.49 -8.42
C VAL A 85 9.78 -5.87 -9.79
N SER A 86 8.66 -5.17 -9.93
CA SER A 86 8.29 -4.43 -11.14
C SER A 86 8.95 -3.06 -11.17
N GLN A 87 9.09 -2.40 -10.02
CA GLN A 87 9.70 -1.07 -9.94
C GLN A 87 10.31 -0.82 -8.56
N PHE A 88 11.39 -0.04 -8.55
CA PHE A 88 12.05 0.43 -7.34
C PHE A 88 12.20 1.94 -7.39
N PHE A 89 11.90 2.61 -6.28
CA PHE A 89 11.94 4.05 -6.12
C PHE A 89 12.87 4.42 -4.97
N PRO A 90 14.12 4.84 -5.27
CA PRO A 90 15.07 5.29 -4.27
C PRO A 90 14.56 6.54 -3.58
N LYS A 91 14.61 6.56 -2.25
CA LYS A 91 14.13 7.66 -1.41
C LYS A 91 14.80 8.99 -1.69
N GLU A 92 16.06 8.96 -2.13
CA GLU A 92 16.85 10.14 -2.48
C GLU A 92 16.21 10.95 -3.61
N ASN A 93 15.49 10.28 -4.52
CA ASN A 93 14.84 10.92 -5.66
C ASN A 93 13.53 11.63 -5.27
N PHE A 94 12.98 11.36 -4.09
CA PHE A 94 11.66 11.82 -3.66
C PHE A 94 11.64 12.53 -2.31
N GLY A 95 12.81 12.71 -1.66
CA GLY A 95 12.89 13.30 -0.32
C GLY A 95 12.17 12.46 0.75
N SER A 96 12.01 11.16 0.50
CA SER A 96 11.38 10.21 1.42
C SER A 96 12.39 9.70 2.47
N SER A 97 11.91 9.19 3.60
CA SER A 97 12.74 8.46 4.56
C SER A 97 12.97 7.00 4.18
N PHE A 98 12.14 6.47 3.28
CA PHE A 98 12.11 5.06 2.92
C PHE A 98 12.08 4.87 1.41
N ASP A 99 12.79 3.83 0.96
CA ASP A 99 12.73 3.36 -0.42
C ASP A 99 11.39 2.65 -0.65
N LEU A 100 10.79 2.86 -1.81
CA LEU A 100 9.55 2.18 -2.19
C LEU A 100 9.87 1.10 -3.22
N VAL A 101 9.23 -0.05 -3.07
CA VAL A 101 9.30 -1.16 -4.01
C VAL A 101 7.90 -1.57 -4.43
N ILE A 102 7.72 -1.85 -5.72
CA ILE A 102 6.50 -2.39 -6.29
C ILE A 102 6.78 -3.81 -6.75
N TYR A 103 6.05 -4.77 -6.21
CA TYR A 103 5.99 -6.14 -6.68
C TYR A 103 4.84 -6.32 -7.66
N SER A 104 5.03 -7.17 -8.68
CA SER A 104 3.97 -7.70 -9.53
C SER A 104 3.88 -9.20 -9.29
N CYS A 105 2.68 -9.69 -9.00
CA CYS A 105 2.48 -11.06 -8.56
C CYS A 105 1.77 -11.93 -9.62
N PRO A 106 2.18 -13.20 -9.79
CA PRO A 106 1.66 -14.08 -10.83
C PRO A 106 0.58 -15.07 -10.35
N TRP A 107 0.16 -14.99 -9.08
CA TRP A 107 -0.86 -15.87 -8.51
C TRP A 107 -2.16 -15.87 -9.33
#